data_AF-A0A4U3CKF7-F1
#
_entry.id   AF-A0A4U3CKF7-F1
#
_cell.length_a   1.000
_cell.length_b   1.000
_cell.length_c   1.000
_cell.angle_alpha   90.00
_cell.angle_beta   90.00
_cell.angle_gamma   90.00
#
_symmetry.space_group_name_H-M   'P 1'
#
loop_
_entity.id
_entity.type
_entity.pdbx_description
1 polymer ?
#
loop_
_entity_poly.entity_id
_entity_poly.type
_entity_poly.pdbx_seq_one_letter_code
_entity_poly.pdbx_strand_id
1 'polypeptide(L)'
;MSEDTEVRPEVVDAIVAVLKGGDPAHLPAGATATEKAAAKDAYLSEFLAERGKRDRQSHAWELLLTRSYDEPPTWQRIFDDLDPEVHTELGTLYDALPAGAQEEYARRYGVPSGV
;
A
#
# COMPACT_ATOMS: atom_id res chain seq x y z
N MET A 1 -9.07 7.95 -40.97
CA MET A 1 -10.19 8.18 -40.05
C MET A 1 -9.66 7.88 -38.67
N SER A 2 -9.09 8.88 -38.00
CA SER A 2 -8.64 8.75 -36.62
C SER A 2 -9.86 9.06 -35.78
N GLU A 3 -10.57 8.03 -35.32
CA GLU A 3 -11.53 8.22 -34.24
C GLU A 3 -10.70 8.64 -33.03
N ASP A 4 -10.77 9.92 -32.68
CA ASP A 4 -10.36 10.43 -31.37
C ASP A 4 -11.15 9.64 -30.32
N THR A 5 -10.58 8.50 -29.92
CA THR A 5 -11.10 7.67 -28.84
C THR A 5 -10.61 8.28 -27.55
N GLU A 6 -11.07 9.49 -27.27
CA GLU A 6 -10.73 10.22 -26.07
C GLU A 6 -11.22 9.40 -24.87
N VAL A 7 -10.28 9.00 -24.01
CA VAL A 7 -10.60 8.26 -22.80
C VAL A 7 -11.16 9.25 -21.79
N ARG A 8 -12.46 9.14 -21.51
CA ARG A 8 -13.14 9.95 -20.51
C ARG A 8 -12.77 9.48 -19.10
N PRO A 9 -12.10 10.30 -18.27
CA PRO A 9 -11.70 9.91 -16.92
C PRO A 9 -12.88 9.50 -16.05
N GLU A 10 -14.02 10.20 -16.15
CA GLU A 10 -15.21 9.91 -15.36
C GLU A 10 -15.82 8.53 -15.67
N VAL A 11 -15.68 8.05 -16.90
CA VAL A 11 -16.12 6.71 -17.30
C VAL A 11 -15.18 5.64 -16.75
N VAL A 12 -13.87 5.90 -16.81
CA VAL A 12 -12.84 5.04 -16.24
C VAL A 12 -13.05 4.89 -14.73
N ASP A 13 -13.24 6.00 -14.01
CA ASP A 13 -13.46 6.02 -12.56
C ASP A 13 -14.74 5.27 -12.16
N ALA A 14 -15.82 5.44 -12.90
CA ALA A 14 -17.07 4.70 -12.67
C ALA A 14 -16.87 3.18 -12.84
N ILE A 15 -16.11 2.76 -13.85
CA ILE A 15 -15.78 1.34 -14.06
C ILE A 15 -14.89 0.82 -12.93
N VAL A 16 -13.87 1.58 -12.52
CA VAL A 16 -13.00 1.23 -11.38
C VAL A 16 -13.80 1.08 -10.09
N ALA A 17 -14.72 2.00 -9.81
CA ALA A 17 -15.57 1.95 -8.62
C ALA A 17 -16.40 0.65 -8.56
N VAL A 18 -16.95 0.22 -9.69
CA VAL A 18 -17.69 -1.05 -9.79
C VAL A 18 -16.77 -2.26 -9.63
N LEU A 19 -15.56 -2.24 -10.20
CA LEU A 19 -14.57 -3.30 -10.00
C LEU A 19 -14.16 -3.46 -8.52
N LYS A 20 -14.18 -2.37 -7.74
CA LYS A 20 -13.96 -2.37 -6.29
C LYS A 20 -15.17 -2.83 -5.47
N GLY A 21 -16.27 -3.26 -6.11
CA GLY A 21 -17.49 -3.73 -5.45
C GLY A 21 -18.60 -2.69 -5.34
N GLY A 22 -18.49 -1.56 -6.05
CA GLY A 22 -19.58 -0.58 -6.19
C GLY A 22 -20.76 -1.11 -7.01
N ASP A 23 -21.89 -0.39 -6.94
CA ASP A 23 -23.13 -0.79 -7.61
C ASP A 23 -23.03 -0.68 -9.15
N PRO A 24 -23.21 -1.79 -9.91
CA PRO A 24 -23.16 -1.82 -11.36
C PRO A 24 -24.17 -0.89 -12.06
N ALA A 25 -25.23 -0.45 -11.37
CA ALA A 25 -26.20 0.51 -11.92
C ALA A 25 -25.58 1.87 -12.25
N HIS A 26 -24.41 2.19 -11.69
CA HIS A 26 -23.67 3.43 -11.98
C HIS A 26 -22.76 3.33 -13.21
N LEU A 27 -22.73 2.19 -13.91
CA LEU A 27 -21.93 2.06 -15.13
C LEU A 27 -22.52 2.93 -16.25
N PRO A 28 -21.69 3.78 -16.88
CA PRO A 28 -22.15 4.59 -18.00
C PRO A 28 -22.49 3.72 -19.22
N ALA A 29 -23.64 3.98 -19.83
CA ALA A 29 -24.00 3.38 -21.10
C ALA A 29 -23.03 3.87 -22.19
N GLY A 30 -22.42 2.94 -22.93
CA GLY A 30 -21.51 3.28 -24.04
C GLY A 30 -20.03 3.44 -23.67
N ALA A 31 -19.57 2.85 -22.56
CA ALA A 31 -18.14 2.72 -22.30
C ALA A 31 -17.42 1.99 -23.44
N THR A 32 -16.41 2.64 -24.01
CA THR A 32 -15.60 2.13 -25.14
C THR A 32 -14.67 1.02 -24.68
N ALA A 33 -14.10 0.28 -25.64
CA ALA A 33 -13.09 -0.74 -25.34
C ALA A 33 -11.83 -0.13 -24.70
N THR A 34 -11.41 1.05 -25.16
CA THR A 34 -10.24 1.78 -24.64
C THR A 34 -10.45 2.23 -23.20
N GLU A 35 -11.61 2.78 -22.86
CA GLU A 35 -11.96 3.18 -21.49
C GLU A 35 -12.00 1.97 -20.54
N LYS A 36 -12.56 0.85 -20.98
CA LYS A 36 -12.55 -0.40 -20.19
C LYS A 36 -11.14 -0.93 -19.98
N ALA A 37 -10.24 -0.79 -20.96
CA ALA A 37 -8.85 -1.19 -20.81
C ALA A 37 -8.12 -0.28 -19.82
N ALA A 38 -8.29 1.04 -19.93
CA ALA A 38 -7.73 2.01 -18.99
C ALA A 38 -8.22 1.77 -17.55
N ALA A 39 -9.51 1.49 -17.36
CA ALA A 39 -10.07 1.18 -16.04
C ALA A 39 -9.51 -0.12 -15.44
N LYS A 40 -9.31 -1.16 -16.25
CA LYS A 40 -8.68 -2.40 -15.79
C LYS A 40 -7.23 -2.19 -15.38
N ASP A 41 -6.48 -1.42 -16.17
CA ASP A 41 -5.08 -1.12 -15.88
C ASP A 41 -4.93 -0.30 -14.59
N ALA A 42 -5.77 0.73 -14.41
CA ALA A 42 -5.84 1.53 -13.19
C ALA A 42 -6.23 0.67 -11.97
N TYR A 43 -7.28 -0.15 -12.08
CA TYR A 43 -7.71 -1.05 -11.03
C TYR A 43 -6.62 -2.05 -10.62
N LEU A 44 -5.96 -2.68 -11.60
CA LEU A 44 -4.88 -3.64 -11.34
C LEU A 44 -3.67 -2.96 -10.70
N SER A 45 -3.29 -1.77 -11.16
CA SER A 45 -2.17 -1.00 -10.59
C SER A 45 -2.43 -0.64 -9.13
N GLU A 46 -3.64 -0.14 -8.82
CA GLU A 46 -4.02 0.16 -7.44
C GLU A 46 -4.11 -1.10 -6.58
N PHE A 47 -4.69 -2.18 -7.09
CA PHE A 47 -4.79 -3.45 -6.37
C PHE A 47 -3.41 -4.04 -6.07
N LEU A 48 -2.46 -3.95 -7.02
CA LEU A 48 -1.08 -4.37 -6.83
C LEU A 48 -0.36 -3.49 -5.82
N ALA A 49 -0.58 -2.17 -5.84
CA ALA A 49 -0.02 -1.26 -4.85
C ALA A 49 -0.56 -1.57 -3.43
N GLU A 50 -1.86 -1.80 -3.29
CA GLU A 50 -2.50 -2.16 -2.01
C GLU A 50 -2.02 -3.53 -1.51
N ARG A 51 -1.89 -4.52 -2.40
CA ARG A 51 -1.32 -5.82 -2.05
C ARG A 51 0.14 -5.68 -1.61
N GLY A 52 0.96 -4.95 -2.38
CA GLY A 52 2.36 -4.69 -2.03
C GLY A 52 2.49 -3.96 -0.69
N LYS A 53 1.55 -3.05 -0.37
CA LYS A 53 1.49 -2.40 0.95
C LYS A 53 1.17 -3.40 2.06
N ARG A 54 0.16 -4.26 1.89
CA ARG A 54 -0.20 -5.28 2.90
C ARG A 54 0.90 -6.31 3.12
N ASP A 55 1.57 -6.73 2.04
CA ASP A 55 2.69 -7.68 2.11
C ASP A 55 3.86 -7.04 2.88
N ARG A 56 4.21 -5.77 2.58
CA ARG A 56 5.23 -5.03 3.35
C ARG A 56 4.85 -4.79 4.81
N GLN A 57 3.58 -4.51 5.09
CA GLN A 57 3.08 -4.36 6.47
C GLN A 57 3.17 -5.68 7.24
N SER A 58 2.82 -6.79 6.61
CA SER A 58 2.91 -8.12 7.21
C SER A 58 4.37 -8.46 7.52
N HIS A 59 5.27 -8.21 6.57
CA HIS A 59 6.71 -8.40 6.74
C HIS A 59 7.29 -7.54 7.88
N ALA A 60 6.91 -6.26 7.95
CA ALA A 60 7.28 -5.38 9.05
C ALA A 60 6.84 -5.93 10.42
N TRP A 61 5.61 -6.48 10.50
CA TRP A 61 5.13 -7.11 11.73
C TRP A 61 5.89 -8.37 12.10
N GLU A 62 6.24 -9.21 11.12
CA GLU A 62 7.05 -10.41 11.33
C GLU A 62 8.43 -10.06 11.92
N LEU A 63 9.06 -9.00 11.40
CA LEU A 63 10.34 -8.48 11.91
C LEU A 63 10.23 -7.87 13.32
N LEU A 64 9.11 -7.24 13.66
CA LEU A 64 8.89 -6.60 14.97
C LEU A 64 8.47 -7.59 16.06
N LEU A 65 7.75 -8.66 15.70
CA LEU A 65 7.17 -9.64 16.63
C LEU A 65 8.02 -10.92 16.73
N THR A 66 9.34 -10.78 16.72
CA THR A 66 10.29 -11.90 16.78
C THR A 66 10.29 -12.64 18.12
N ARG A 67 9.71 -12.04 19.17
CA ARG A 67 9.63 -12.60 20.52
C ARG A 67 8.26 -12.42 21.14
N SER A 68 7.89 -13.40 21.95
CA SER A 68 6.75 -13.29 22.86
C SER A 68 7.20 -12.53 24.11
N TYR A 69 6.41 -11.54 24.52
CA TYR A 69 6.63 -10.76 25.74
C TYR A 69 5.53 -11.08 26.73
N ASP A 70 5.89 -11.23 28.02
CA ASP A 70 4.93 -11.49 29.10
C ASP A 70 4.04 -10.27 29.40
N GLU A 71 4.52 -9.06 29.09
CA GLU A 71 3.79 -7.80 29.16
C GLU A 71 3.86 -7.09 27.80
N PRO A 72 2.87 -6.23 27.44
CA PRO A 72 2.94 -5.46 26.22
C PRO A 72 4.24 -4.64 26.15
N PRO A 73 5.15 -4.93 25.20
CA PRO A 73 6.44 -4.26 25.14
C PRO A 73 6.29 -2.83 24.62
N THR A 74 7.25 -1.97 24.97
CA THR A 74 7.37 -0.64 24.35
C THR A 74 8.11 -0.75 23.01
N TRP A 75 7.91 0.20 22.09
CA TRP A 75 8.67 0.25 20.84
C TRP A 75 10.17 0.34 21.07
N GLN A 76 10.59 1.09 22.09
CA GLN A 76 11.99 1.15 22.49
C GLN A 76 12.53 -0.24 22.83
N ARG A 77 11.81 -1.01 23.66
CA ARG A 77 12.21 -2.37 24.04
C ARG A 77 12.26 -3.30 22.84
N ILE A 78 11.24 -3.26 21.98
CA ILE A 78 11.23 -4.06 20.75
C ILE A 78 12.50 -3.77 19.95
N PHE A 79 12.80 -2.50 19.65
CA PHE A 79 13.97 -2.13 18.86
C PHE A 79 15.31 -2.46 19.52
N ASP A 80 15.40 -2.39 20.85
CA ASP A 80 16.59 -2.80 21.62
C ASP A 80 16.84 -4.31 21.51
N ASP A 81 15.77 -5.10 21.38
CA ASP A 81 15.82 -6.56 21.29
C ASP A 81 16.01 -7.08 19.85
N LEU A 82 15.96 -6.21 18.83
CA LEU A 82 16.15 -6.58 17.42
C LEU A 82 17.63 -6.69 17.05
N ASP A 83 17.94 -7.64 16.16
CA ASP A 83 19.26 -7.74 15.56
C ASP A 83 19.56 -6.49 14.69
N PRO A 84 20.82 -6.01 14.65
CA PRO A 84 21.17 -4.80 13.90
C PRO A 84 20.83 -4.85 12.40
N GLU A 85 20.85 -6.04 11.80
CA GLU A 85 20.49 -6.24 10.40
C GLU A 85 19.00 -5.92 10.14
N VAL A 86 18.13 -6.23 11.12
CA VAL A 86 16.70 -5.95 11.05
C VAL A 86 16.44 -4.44 11.04
N HIS A 87 17.26 -3.62 11.69
CA HIS A 87 17.11 -2.15 11.65
C HIS A 87 17.29 -1.58 10.24
N THR A 88 18.14 -2.20 9.41
CA THR A 88 18.31 -1.76 8.02
C THR A 88 17.07 -2.10 7.20
N GLU A 89 16.55 -3.32 7.39
CA GLU A 89 15.37 -3.80 6.68
C GLU A 89 14.10 -3.02 7.07
N LEU A 90 13.90 -2.71 8.35
CA LEU A 90 12.80 -1.85 8.80
C LEU A 90 12.85 -0.45 8.17
N GLY A 91 14.04 0.06 7.85
CA GLY A 91 14.19 1.33 7.12
C GLY A 91 13.61 1.28 5.71
N THR A 92 13.74 0.13 5.02
CA THR A 92 13.14 -0.08 3.69
C THR A 92 11.62 -0.24 3.73
N LEU A 93 11.09 -0.59 4.90
CA LEU A 93 9.67 -0.80 5.16
C LEU A 93 9.05 0.36 5.94
N TYR A 94 9.75 1.50 6.05
CA TYR A 94 9.38 2.58 6.95
C TYR A 94 7.94 3.06 6.75
N ASP A 95 7.46 3.20 5.50
CA ASP A 95 6.09 3.59 5.16
C ASP A 95 5.02 2.55 5.55
N ALA A 96 5.45 1.30 5.74
CA ALA A 96 4.61 0.18 6.16
C ALA A 96 4.69 -0.11 7.67
N LEU A 97 5.58 0.56 8.42
CA LEU A 97 5.66 0.37 9.87
C LEU A 97 4.43 0.93 10.59
N PRO A 98 4.04 0.35 11.75
CA PRO A 98 3.10 0.97 12.67
C PRO A 98 3.59 2.34 13.14
N ALA A 99 2.67 3.29 13.40
CA ALA A 99 3.03 4.68 13.73
C ALA A 99 4.05 4.80 14.86
N GLY A 100 3.88 4.06 15.96
CA GLY A 100 4.84 4.12 17.08
C GLY A 100 6.20 3.47 16.76
N ALA A 101 6.25 2.51 15.83
CA ALA A 101 7.52 1.99 15.32
C ALA A 101 8.20 2.99 14.37
N GLN A 102 7.44 3.74 13.56
CA GLN A 102 7.98 4.83 12.73
C GLN A 102 8.60 5.92 13.60
N GLU A 103 7.90 6.35 14.66
CA GLU A 103 8.40 7.36 15.60
C GLU A 103 9.70 6.91 16.27
N GLU A 104 9.75 5.67 16.75
CA GLU A 104 10.96 5.12 17.38
C GLU A 104 12.11 4.93 16.39
N TYR A 105 11.81 4.47 15.17
CA TYR A 105 12.79 4.38 14.09
C TYR A 105 13.38 5.76 13.77
N ALA A 106 12.52 6.77 13.55
CA ALA A 106 12.92 8.13 13.25
C ALA A 106 13.72 8.77 14.39
N ARG A 107 13.39 8.47 15.64
CA ARG A 107 14.14 8.92 16.83
C ARG A 107 15.56 8.37 16.84
N ARG A 108 15.77 7.11 16.42
CA ARG A 108 17.06 6.42 16.46
C ARG A 108 17.93 6.68 15.23
N TYR A 109 17.33 6.66 14.04
CA TYR A 109 18.05 6.62 12.76
C TYR A 109 17.68 7.78 11.82
N GLY A 110 16.67 8.58 12.17
CA GLY A 110 16.10 9.60 11.28
C GLY A 110 15.06 9.01 10.30
N VAL A 111 14.36 9.89 9.58
CA VAL A 111 13.40 9.50 8.55
C VAL A 111 14.18 9.13 7.27
N PRO A 112 14.04 7.90 6.74
CA PRO A 112 14.72 7.52 5.50
C PRO A 112 14.28 8.41 4.33
N SER A 113 15.22 8.82 3.49
CA SER A 113 14.92 9.63 2.30
C SER A 113 14.59 8.70 1.13
N GLY A 114 13.36 8.76 0.61
CA GLY A 114 12.94 7.98 -0.56
C GLY A 114 11.94 6.87 -0.30
N VAL A 115 11.32 6.85 0.88
CA VAL A 115 10.08 6.11 1.16
C VAL A 115 8.87 6.91 0.67
#